data_AF-A0A0N0D345-F1
#
_entry.id   AF-A0A0N0D345-F1
#
_cell.length_a   1.000
_cell.length_b   1.000
_cell.length_c   1.000
_cell.angle_alpha   90.00
_cell.angle_beta   90.00
_cell.angle_gamma   90.00
#
_symmetry.space_group_name_H-M   'P 1'
#
loop_
_entity.id
_entity.type
_entity.pdbx_description
1 polymer ?
#
loop_
_entity_poly.entity_id
_entity_poly.type
_entity_poly.pdbx_seq_one_letter_code
_entity_poly.pdbx_strand_id
1 'polypeptide(L)'
;SFERDFNRNDFVSLLFYLGLISIKCDHLDALIFSIPNYVIKSLYRSFFIDFIKSEQHLEFETADVQTAIRNLAQHNTIDPFIVLVENALKALSNQDYKKFDEKYIKALFVGFASLSNLYFIKSEPEIESKYPDIMFLHRPPFFPKYQFLFEIKYLNKAGEK
;
A
#
# COMPACT_ATOMS: atom_id res chain seq x y z
N SER A 1 36.19 29.30 0.88
CA SER A 1 34.76 29.00 0.65
C SER A 1 34.55 27.53 0.91
N PHE A 2 33.79 27.18 1.95
CA PHE A 2 33.52 25.79 2.39
C PHE A 2 32.13 25.30 1.94
N GLU A 3 31.57 25.90 0.89
CA GLU A 3 30.30 25.44 0.32
C GLU A 3 30.60 24.38 -0.72
N ARG A 4 30.57 23.12 -0.27
CA ARG A 4 30.53 21.95 -1.13
C ARG A 4 29.06 21.64 -1.38
N ASP A 5 28.66 21.56 -2.65
CA ASP A 5 27.27 21.26 -3.01
C ASP A 5 26.83 19.92 -2.41
N PHE A 6 25.70 19.96 -1.71
CA PHE A 6 25.08 18.78 -1.12
C PHE A 6 24.70 17.80 -2.22
N ASN A 7 25.42 16.68 -2.29
CA ASN A 7 25.23 15.69 -3.35
C ASN A 7 24.47 14.45 -2.83
N ARG A 8 24.06 13.58 -3.76
CA ARG A 8 23.33 12.35 -3.46
C ARG A 8 24.05 11.46 -2.43
N ASN A 9 25.37 11.41 -2.45
CA ASN A 9 26.15 10.58 -1.53
C ASN A 9 26.19 11.18 -0.12
N ASP A 10 26.18 12.51 0.00
CA ASP A 10 26.07 13.19 1.30
C ASP A 10 24.69 12.93 1.92
N PHE A 11 23.63 12.92 1.11
CA PHE A 11 22.28 12.55 1.56
C PHE A 11 22.21 11.10 2.04
N VAL A 12 22.73 10.15 1.26
CA VAL A 12 22.77 8.73 1.66
C VAL A 12 23.60 8.53 2.93
N SER A 13 24.74 9.22 3.06
CA SER A 13 25.58 9.18 4.25
C SER A 13 24.86 9.73 5.48
N LEU A 14 24.12 10.83 5.32
CA LEU A 14 23.31 11.42 6.40
C LEU A 14 22.24 10.43 6.88
N LEU A 15 21.50 9.80 5.96
CA LEU A 15 20.50 8.78 6.31
C LEU A 15 21.13 7.59 7.03
N PHE A 16 22.33 7.17 6.61
CA PHE A 16 23.06 6.10 7.27
C PHE A 16 23.49 6.49 8.69
N TYR A 17 24.06 7.69 8.89
CA TYR A 17 24.47 8.18 10.21
C TYR A 17 23.32 8.43 11.18
N LEU A 18 22.15 8.81 10.67
CA LEU A 18 20.93 8.95 11.47
C LEU A 18 20.32 7.59 11.86
N GLY A 19 20.91 6.47 11.44
CA GLY A 19 20.42 5.12 11.73
C GLY A 19 19.15 4.76 10.96
N LEU A 20 18.89 5.48 9.87
CA LEU A 20 17.66 5.39 9.09
C LEU A 20 17.74 4.34 8.00
N ILE A 21 18.93 4.13 7.46
CA ILE A 21 19.30 3.04 6.56
C ILE A 21 20.53 2.33 7.11
N SER A 22 20.68 1.05 6.80
CA SER A 22 21.83 0.22 7.17
C SER A 22 22.31 -0.57 5.95
N ILE A 23 23.57 -0.99 5.97
CA ILE A 23 24.18 -1.75 4.87
C ILE A 23 23.70 -3.20 5.00
N LYS A 24 23.05 -3.71 3.95
CA LYS A 24 22.53 -5.09 3.89
C LYS A 24 23.58 -6.05 3.32
N CYS A 25 24.25 -5.64 2.25
CA CYS A 25 25.37 -6.36 1.66
C CYS A 25 26.17 -5.42 0.75
N ASP A 26 27.43 -5.75 0.56
CA ASP A 26 28.32 -5.21 -0.45
C ASP A 26 28.27 -6.10 -1.69
N HIS A 27 28.02 -5.53 -2.86
CA HIS A 27 28.19 -6.27 -4.10
C HIS A 27 29.09 -5.46 -5.03
N LEU A 28 30.33 -5.94 -5.20
CA LEU A 28 31.36 -5.51 -6.17
C LEU A 28 31.67 -4.00 -6.20
N ASP A 29 30.75 -3.18 -6.70
CA ASP A 29 30.86 -1.75 -6.98
C ASP A 29 29.77 -0.90 -6.30
N ALA A 30 28.85 -1.53 -5.55
CA ALA A 30 27.75 -0.82 -4.88
C ALA A 30 27.44 -1.35 -3.48
N LEU A 31 27.13 -0.40 -2.57
CA LEU A 31 26.55 -0.69 -1.26
C LEU A 31 25.03 -0.82 -1.39
N ILE A 32 24.50 -1.98 -0.99
CA ILE A 32 23.06 -2.19 -0.95
C ILE A 32 22.56 -1.80 0.44
N PHE A 33 21.76 -0.74 0.50
CA PHE A 33 21.16 -0.25 1.73
C PHE A 33 19.78 -0.88 1.99
N SER A 34 19.43 -1.03 3.27
CA SER A 34 18.13 -1.52 3.72
C SER A 34 17.68 -0.79 4.99
N ILE A 35 16.40 -0.87 5.32
CA ILE A 35 15.89 -0.29 6.55
C ILE A 35 16.26 -1.22 7.72
N PRO A 36 16.97 -0.73 8.75
CA PRO A 36 17.60 -1.59 9.76
C PRO A 36 16.61 -2.35 10.65
N ASN A 37 15.45 -1.78 10.93
CA ASN A 37 14.46 -2.42 11.79
C ASN A 37 13.03 -1.93 11.52
N TYR A 38 12.06 -2.65 12.09
CA TYR A 38 10.63 -2.41 11.89
C TYR A 38 10.14 -1.07 12.47
N VAL A 39 10.79 -0.56 13.52
CA VAL A 39 10.45 0.74 14.14
C VAL A 39 10.76 1.86 13.17
N ILE A 40 11.97 1.88 12.61
CA ILE A 40 12.39 2.85 11.60
C ILE A 40 11.51 2.75 10.35
N LYS A 41 11.17 1.53 9.91
CA LYS A 41 10.24 1.32 8.77
C LYS A 41 8.86 1.92 9.01
N SER A 42 8.35 1.80 10.23
CA SER A 42 7.03 2.34 10.60
C SER A 42 7.05 3.86 10.71
N LEU A 43 8.11 4.43 11.31
CA LEU A 43 8.28 5.88 11.43
C LEU A 43 8.40 6.57 10.06
N TYR A 44 9.20 5.99 9.16
CA TYR A 44 9.30 6.47 7.79
C TYR A 44 8.00 6.43 7.04
N ARG A 45 7.26 5.34 7.20
CA ARG A 45 5.94 5.23 6.57
C ARG A 45 5.02 6.35 7.05
N SER A 46 4.96 6.64 8.35
CA SER A 46 4.18 7.76 8.86
C SER A 46 4.68 9.09 8.29
N PHE A 47 5.99 9.35 8.34
CA PHE A 47 6.59 10.57 7.80
C PHE A 47 6.31 10.79 6.31
N PHE A 48 6.47 9.76 5.48
CA PHE A 48 6.19 9.87 4.04
C PHE A 48 4.70 10.01 3.75
N ILE A 49 3.84 9.36 4.53
CA ILE A 49 2.39 9.56 4.42
C ILE A 49 2.03 11.01 4.76
N ASP A 50 2.59 11.58 5.83
CA ASP A 50 2.35 12.96 6.23
C ASP A 50 2.93 13.97 5.25
N PHE A 51 4.11 13.69 4.68
CA PHE A 51 4.74 14.49 3.63
C PHE A 51 3.93 14.47 2.31
N ILE A 52 3.48 13.30 1.87
CA ILE A 52 2.63 13.16 0.68
C ILE A 52 1.29 13.87 0.88
N LYS A 53 0.71 13.81 2.09
CA LYS A 53 -0.51 14.56 2.44
C LYS A 53 -0.30 16.07 2.35
N SER A 54 0.84 16.58 2.81
CA SER A 54 1.11 18.03 2.77
C SER A 54 1.38 18.58 1.37
N GLU A 55 1.95 17.77 0.47
CA GLU A 55 2.35 18.23 -0.87
C GLU A 55 1.27 18.06 -1.95
N GLN A 56 0.33 17.13 -1.80
CA GLN A 56 -0.53 16.68 -2.91
C GLN A 56 -2.02 17.05 -2.78
N HIS A 57 -2.47 17.78 -1.74
CA HIS A 57 -3.89 18.15 -1.54
C HIS A 57 -4.88 17.01 -1.87
N LEU A 58 -4.56 15.78 -1.45
CA LEU A 58 -5.37 14.60 -1.74
C LEU A 58 -6.65 14.66 -0.89
N GLU A 59 -7.77 15.06 -1.49
CA GLU A 59 -9.14 15.00 -0.92
C GLU A 59 -9.67 13.56 -0.75
N PHE A 60 -8.79 12.58 -0.54
CA PHE A 60 -9.16 11.26 -0.06
C PHE A 60 -8.49 11.06 1.28
N GLU A 61 -9.27 11.19 2.36
CA GLU A 61 -8.70 11.03 3.69
C GLU A 61 -8.29 9.57 3.86
N THR A 62 -6.99 9.32 4.00
CA THR A 62 -6.48 8.02 4.50
C THR A 62 -7.20 7.56 5.78
N ALA A 63 -7.80 8.49 6.52
CA ALA A 63 -8.68 8.25 7.66
C ALA A 63 -9.94 7.46 7.29
N ASP A 64 -10.56 7.72 6.14
CA ASP A 64 -11.77 7.03 5.67
C ASP A 64 -11.47 5.56 5.36
N VAL A 65 -10.36 5.29 4.67
CA VAL A 65 -9.91 3.93 4.35
C VAL A 65 -9.55 3.16 5.62
N GLN A 66 -8.85 3.80 6.56
CA GLN A 66 -8.53 3.18 7.85
C GLN A 66 -9.80 2.88 8.67
N THR A 67 -10.78 3.79 8.64
CA THR A 67 -12.06 3.62 9.33
C THR A 67 -12.88 2.50 8.69
N ALA A 68 -12.93 2.43 7.36
CA ALA A 68 -13.56 1.35 6.62
C ALA A 68 -12.93 -0.02 6.97
N ILE A 69 -11.59 -0.11 7.02
CA ILE A 69 -10.90 -1.37 7.36
C ILE A 69 -11.05 -1.72 8.85
N ARG A 70 -11.18 -0.73 9.75
CA ARG A 70 -11.54 -0.96 11.16
C ARG A 70 -12.95 -1.52 11.29
N ASN A 71 -13.92 -0.96 10.58
CA ASN A 71 -15.30 -1.46 10.54
C ASN A 71 -15.35 -2.89 9.99
N LEU A 72 -14.61 -3.16 8.91
CA LEU A 72 -14.44 -4.50 8.37
C LEU A 72 -13.88 -5.47 9.43
N ALA A 73 -12.85 -5.05 10.16
CA ALA A 73 -12.21 -5.86 11.20
C ALA A 73 -13.07 -6.15 12.44
N GLN A 74 -13.95 -5.23 12.81
CA GLN A 74 -14.78 -5.33 14.02
C GLN A 74 -16.15 -5.96 13.73
N HIS A 75 -16.76 -5.58 12.60
CA HIS A 75 -18.16 -5.85 12.29
C HIS A 75 -18.38 -6.73 11.05
N ASN A 76 -17.31 -7.11 10.34
CA ASN A 76 -17.40 -7.88 9.09
C ASN A 76 -18.16 -7.12 7.98
N THR A 77 -18.11 -5.79 7.99
CA THR A 77 -18.82 -4.91 7.05
C THR A 77 -17.85 -4.36 6.01
N ILE A 78 -18.00 -4.76 4.74
CA ILE A 78 -17.12 -4.34 3.64
C ILE A 78 -17.63 -3.12 2.88
N ASP A 79 -18.92 -2.80 2.99
CA ASP A 79 -19.59 -1.76 2.19
C ASP A 79 -18.86 -0.41 2.21
N PRO A 80 -18.36 0.10 3.37
CA PRO A 80 -17.62 1.36 3.39
C PRO A 80 -16.32 1.31 2.57
N PHE A 81 -15.67 0.15 2.54
CA PHE A 81 -14.44 -0.04 1.76
C PHE A 81 -14.75 -0.12 0.26
N ILE A 82 -15.84 -0.76 -0.13
CA ILE A 82 -16.29 -0.84 -1.52
C ILE A 82 -16.64 0.55 -2.07
N VAL A 83 -17.36 1.38 -1.31
CA VAL A 83 -17.71 2.74 -1.73
C VAL A 83 -16.47 3.58 -2.03
N LEU A 84 -15.40 3.43 -1.25
CA LEU A 84 -14.12 4.12 -1.50
C LEU A 84 -13.46 3.65 -2.80
N VAL A 85 -13.44 2.34 -3.05
CA VAL A 85 -12.94 1.77 -4.30
C VAL A 85 -13.78 2.27 -5.49
N GLU A 86 -15.10 2.28 -5.38
CA GLU A 86 -16.01 2.78 -6.43
C GLU A 86 -15.79 4.26 -6.73
N ASN A 87 -15.61 5.10 -5.71
CA ASN A 87 -15.37 6.53 -5.89
C ASN A 87 -14.04 6.78 -6.61
N ALA A 88 -13.00 6.02 -6.26
CA ALA A 88 -11.73 6.08 -6.96
C ALA A 88 -11.83 5.59 -8.41
N LEU A 89 -12.60 4.53 -8.67
CA LEU A 89 -12.89 4.08 -10.04
C LEU A 89 -13.63 5.14 -10.86
N LYS A 90 -14.61 5.83 -10.27
CA LYS A 90 -15.33 6.95 -10.91
C LYS A 90 -14.41 8.15 -11.20
N ALA A 91 -13.41 8.41 -10.37
CA ALA A 91 -12.44 9.48 -10.62
C ALA A 91 -11.51 9.18 -11.83
N LEU A 92 -11.23 7.91 -12.10
CA LEU A 92 -10.41 7.46 -13.23
C LEU A 92 -11.16 7.49 -14.59
N SER A 93 -12.39 8.04 -14.63
CA SER A 93 -13.41 7.66 -15.62
C SER A 93 -13.38 8.28 -17.02
N ASN A 94 -12.50 9.20 -17.40
CA ASN A 94 -12.75 9.95 -18.65
C ASN A 94 -11.89 9.61 -19.87
N GLN A 95 -10.82 8.82 -19.75
CA GLN A 95 -9.99 8.46 -20.93
C GLN A 95 -9.49 7.01 -20.95
N ASP A 96 -9.49 6.30 -19.82
CA ASP A 96 -8.79 5.02 -19.64
C ASP A 96 -9.68 3.76 -19.77
N TYR A 97 -11.00 3.91 -19.90
CA TYR A 97 -11.94 2.78 -19.91
C TYR A 97 -11.79 1.79 -21.09
N LYS A 98 -11.09 2.16 -22.17
CA LYS A 98 -10.89 1.26 -23.33
C LYS A 98 -9.94 0.09 -23.06
N LYS A 99 -9.13 0.14 -21.99
CA LYS A 99 -8.20 -0.93 -21.60
C LYS A 99 -8.36 -1.35 -20.14
N PHE A 100 -9.49 -1.01 -19.53
CA PHE A 100 -9.76 -1.32 -18.14
C PHE A 100 -10.00 -2.84 -17.98
N ASP A 101 -9.20 -3.46 -17.14
CA ASP A 101 -9.14 -4.90 -16.91
C ASP A 101 -9.21 -5.18 -15.40
N GLU A 102 -9.59 -6.40 -15.02
CA GLU A 102 -9.77 -6.85 -13.64
C GLU A 102 -8.52 -6.58 -12.77
N LYS A 103 -7.34 -6.65 -13.40
CA LYS A 103 -6.04 -6.34 -12.80
C LYS A 103 -5.96 -4.94 -12.19
N TYR A 104 -6.60 -3.94 -12.80
CA TYR A 104 -6.58 -2.58 -12.28
C TYR A 104 -7.46 -2.44 -11.02
N ILE A 105 -8.59 -3.17 -10.98
CA ILE A 105 -9.44 -3.23 -9.79
C ILE A 105 -8.70 -3.92 -8.66
N LYS A 106 -8.02 -5.04 -8.93
CA LYS A 106 -7.17 -5.75 -7.95
C LYS A 106 -6.07 -4.82 -7.41
N ALA A 107 -5.36 -4.11 -8.28
CA ALA A 107 -4.30 -3.18 -7.89
C ALA A 107 -4.83 -2.04 -7.00
N LEU A 108 -5.98 -1.46 -7.35
CA LEU A 108 -6.62 -0.41 -6.58
C LEU A 108 -7.08 -0.91 -5.20
N PHE A 109 -7.68 -2.11 -5.16
CA PHE A 109 -8.12 -2.75 -3.93
C PHE A 109 -6.96 -3.04 -2.99
N VAL A 110 -5.86 -3.62 -3.48
CA VAL A 110 -4.62 -3.85 -2.72
C VAL A 110 -4.02 -2.52 -2.26
N GLY A 111 -4.00 -1.51 -3.14
CA GLY A 111 -3.50 -0.17 -2.85
C GLY A 111 -4.22 0.46 -1.66
N PHE A 112 -5.55 0.52 -1.69
CA PHE A 112 -6.35 1.04 -0.57
C PHE A 112 -6.20 0.20 0.69
N ALA A 113 -6.28 -1.12 0.57
CA ALA A 113 -6.10 -2.01 1.71
C ALA A 113 -4.76 -1.73 2.42
N SER A 114 -3.71 -1.51 1.63
CA SER A 114 -2.35 -1.29 2.14
C SER A 114 -2.21 -0.04 3.01
N LEU A 115 -3.14 0.92 2.93
CA LEU A 115 -3.16 2.12 3.75
C LEU A 115 -3.47 1.85 5.23
N SER A 116 -4.07 0.70 5.55
CA SER A 116 -4.27 0.25 6.92
C SER A 116 -3.14 -0.66 7.40
N ASN A 117 -2.86 -0.61 8.71
CA ASN A 117 -1.88 -1.48 9.35
C ASN A 117 -2.49 -2.72 10.02
N LEU A 118 -3.81 -2.90 9.96
CA LEU A 118 -4.52 -3.95 10.70
C LEU A 118 -4.29 -5.36 10.15
N TYR A 119 -3.99 -5.48 8.85
CA TYR A 119 -3.81 -6.75 8.17
C TYR A 119 -2.49 -6.82 7.41
N PHE A 120 -1.97 -8.03 7.23
CA PHE A 120 -1.04 -8.36 6.17
C PHE A 120 -1.86 -8.65 4.91
N ILE A 121 -1.61 -7.87 3.86
CA ILE A 121 -2.29 -8.05 2.57
C ILE A 121 -1.38 -8.87 1.67
N LYS A 122 -1.89 -9.99 1.19
CA LYS A 122 -1.23 -10.80 0.16
C LYS A 122 -2.10 -10.79 -1.09
N SER A 123 -1.51 -10.38 -2.21
CA SER A 123 -2.13 -10.51 -3.54
C SER A 123 -1.62 -11.79 -4.18
N GLU A 124 -2.50 -12.57 -4.79
CA GLU A 124 -2.18 -13.82 -5.50
C GLU A 124 -1.26 -14.80 -4.72
N PRO A 125 -1.45 -15.04 -3.40
CA PRO A 125 -0.59 -15.96 -2.68
C PRO A 125 -0.82 -17.41 -3.17
N GLU A 126 0.26 -18.14 -3.43
CA GLU A 126 0.17 -19.57 -3.70
C GLU A 126 -0.14 -20.32 -2.40
N ILE A 127 -1.35 -20.90 -2.31
CA ILE A 127 -1.78 -21.73 -1.18
C ILE A 127 -2.45 -22.98 -1.73
N GLU A 128 -1.87 -24.16 -1.44
CA GLU A 128 -2.47 -25.46 -1.80
C GLU A 128 -2.94 -25.54 -3.26
N SER A 129 -2.11 -25.04 -4.19
CA SER A 129 -2.40 -25.00 -5.65
C SER A 129 -3.61 -24.16 -6.06
N LYS A 130 -4.06 -23.24 -5.20
CA LYS A 130 -5.07 -22.22 -5.51
C LYS A 130 -4.47 -20.82 -5.34
N TYR A 131 -4.94 -19.89 -6.16
CA TYR A 131 -4.48 -18.50 -6.20
C TYR A 131 -5.68 -17.59 -5.91
N PRO A 132 -6.03 -17.35 -4.62
CA PRO A 132 -7.02 -16.35 -4.30
C PRO A 132 -6.49 -14.96 -4.68
N ASP A 133 -7.38 -14.08 -5.12
CA ASP A 133 -6.93 -12.77 -5.59
C ASP A 133 -6.27 -11.95 -4.48
N ILE A 134 -6.93 -11.83 -3.32
CA ILE A 134 -6.44 -11.02 -2.21
C ILE A 134 -6.79 -11.66 -0.87
N MET A 135 -5.81 -11.70 0.05
CA MET A 135 -6.01 -12.18 1.43
C MET A 135 -5.61 -11.12 2.46
N PHE A 136 -6.46 -10.96 3.48
CA PHE A 136 -6.21 -10.12 4.65
C PHE A 136 -5.94 -11.04 5.84
N LEU A 137 -4.66 -11.12 6.23
CA LEU A 137 -4.16 -11.99 7.28
C LEU A 137 -3.85 -11.19 8.55
N HIS A 138 -3.89 -11.86 9.70
CA HIS A 138 -3.52 -11.23 10.98
C HIS A 138 -2.11 -10.64 10.93
N ARG A 139 -1.97 -9.41 11.41
CA ARG A 139 -0.69 -8.71 11.52
C ARG A 139 -0.41 -8.35 12.97
N PRO A 140 0.40 -9.15 13.70
CA PRO A 140 0.83 -8.80 15.05
C PRO A 140 1.42 -7.37 15.10
N PRO A 141 1.13 -6.58 16.15
CA PRO A 141 0.40 -6.95 17.38
C PRO A 141 -1.13 -6.83 17.27
N PHE A 142 -1.67 -6.57 16.07
CA PHE A 142 -3.11 -6.41 15.87
C PHE A 142 -3.76 -7.78 15.62
N PHE A 143 -4.81 -8.07 16.39
CA PHE A 143 -5.58 -9.32 16.30
C PHE A 143 -7.05 -8.99 15.97
N PRO A 144 -7.35 -8.52 14.75
CA PRO A 144 -8.72 -8.35 14.29
C PRO A 144 -9.52 -9.67 14.40
N LYS A 145 -10.83 -9.55 14.61
CA LYS A 145 -11.71 -10.71 14.88
C LYS A 145 -11.86 -11.65 13.69
N TYR A 146 -11.67 -11.13 12.48
CA TYR A 146 -11.87 -11.86 11.23
C TYR A 146 -10.61 -11.81 10.36
N GLN A 147 -10.48 -12.78 9.45
CA GLN A 147 -9.59 -12.72 8.30
C GLN A 147 -10.45 -12.77 7.04
N PHE A 148 -9.91 -12.29 5.92
CA PHE A 148 -10.67 -12.20 4.68
C PHE A 148 -9.91 -12.80 3.52
N LEU A 149 -10.67 -13.43 2.62
CA LEU A 149 -10.23 -13.85 1.31
C LEU A 149 -11.22 -13.23 0.32
N PHE A 150 -10.69 -12.50 -0.64
CA PHE A 150 -11.45 -11.81 -1.67
C PHE A 150 -11.14 -12.42 -3.03
N GLU A 151 -12.21 -12.61 -3.80
CA GLU A 151 -12.18 -12.97 -5.21
C GLU A 151 -12.88 -11.83 -5.97
N ILE A 152 -12.22 -11.23 -6.95
CA ILE A 152 -12.71 -10.07 -7.69
C ILE A 152 -13.08 -10.54 -9.09
N LYS A 153 -14.29 -10.22 -9.54
CA LYS A 153 -14.74 -10.48 -10.91
C LYS A 153 -15.17 -9.19 -11.58
N TYR A 154 -14.58 -8.90 -12.75
CA TYR A 154 -15.00 -7.76 -13.57
C TYR A 154 -15.90 -8.21 -14.73
N LEU A 155 -17.12 -7.67 -14.78
CA LEU A 155 -18.04 -7.88 -15.90
C LEU A 155 -17.96 -6.70 -16.86
N ASN A 156 -17.41 -6.94 -18.05
CA ASN A 156 -17.41 -5.96 -19.14
C ASN A 156 -18.76 -6.01 -19.87
N LYS A 157 -19.36 -4.83 -20.14
CA LYS A 157 -20.60 -4.70 -20.93
C LYS A 157 -20.48 -5.22 -22.38
N ALA A 158 -19.27 -5.47 -22.88
CA ALA A 158 -19.07 -6.09 -24.19
C ALA A 158 -19.48 -7.57 -24.28
N GLY A 159 -19.75 -8.22 -23.13
CA GLY A 159 -20.14 -9.63 -23.05
C GLY A 159 -21.66 -9.89 -22.95
N GLU A 160 -22.49 -8.85 -22.89
CA GLU A 160 -23.95 -9.01 -22.99
C GLU A 160 -24.34 -9.20 -24.47
N LYS A 161 -24.49 -10.46 -24.88
CA LYS A 161 -25.25 -10.86 -26.05
C LYS A 161 -26.42 -11.74 -25.62
#